data_AF-A0A1B8XW47-F1
#
_entry.id   AF-A0A1B8XW47-F1
#
_cell.length_a   1.000
_cell.length_b   1.000
_cell.length_c   1.000
_cell.angle_alpha   90.00
_cell.angle_beta   90.00
_cell.angle_gamma   90.00
#
_symmetry.space_group_name_H-M   'P 1'
#
loop_
_entity.id
_entity.type
_entity.pdbx_description
1 polymer ?
#
loop_
_entity_poly.entity_id
_entity_poly.type
_entity_poly.pdbx_seq_one_letter_code
_entity_poly.pdbx_strand_id
1 'polypeptide(L)'
;SNSDSEMHKSEDEEDLQDKWEEQQIRKAVKYQKGMDEDLPQVRIPPKSKKSVEPRISLPPVTAEDIKKKLASRLSSFHEVHRAHVAEREKYVSDLDSAKTTLEKLEMSSSEQTYKFFKEMKTYVENFVDCVNEKIAQINRLELEMIENFQKRAESLNKRRQDDLRNESVAVQNISGTKDANGQTTDLMTDCELRRKKRRQKRKECGDSDHYEGMSSDDELSTDDERSFQKNRESIRAQSKTIFEDVHEDFHQIKNILSRFTEWRGRFPESYYDAYISLCLHKLLNPIIRVHLLDWNPLEDKKDLEEMTWYQDLEEFCYRENEVEMNDENSDHKVLSAVIEKTVIPKVS
;
A
#
# COMPACT_ATOMS: atom_id res chain seq x y z
N SER A 1 16.48 24.11 16.03
CA SER A 1 15.36 25.02 16.29
C SER A 1 15.20 25.99 15.14
N ASN A 2 14.41 25.66 14.12
CA ASN A 2 14.09 26.61 13.04
C ASN A 2 12.74 26.32 12.34
N SER A 3 11.89 25.44 12.90
CA SER A 3 10.59 25.07 12.29
C SER A 3 9.39 25.86 12.84
N ASP A 4 9.49 26.50 14.01
CA ASP A 4 8.36 27.26 14.58
C ASP A 4 8.15 28.64 13.93
N SER A 5 9.07 29.10 13.06
CA SER A 5 9.00 30.43 12.43
C SER A 5 8.38 30.44 11.03
N GLU A 6 8.20 29.28 10.38
CA GLU A 6 7.59 29.21 9.04
C GLU A 6 6.08 28.95 9.09
N MET A 7 5.60 28.23 10.11
CA MET A 7 4.16 27.95 10.26
C MET A 7 3.36 29.19 10.70
N HIS A 8 4.00 30.13 11.41
CA HIS A 8 3.36 31.39 11.83
C HIS A 8 3.25 32.45 10.72
N LYS A 9 4.06 32.34 9.65
CA LYS A 9 4.01 33.32 8.54
C LYS A 9 2.87 33.08 7.56
N SER A 10 2.44 31.83 7.37
CA SER A 10 1.35 31.52 6.45
C SER A 10 -0.01 31.94 7.01
N GLU A 11 -0.22 31.75 8.32
CA GLU A 11 -1.45 32.21 8.98
C GLU A 11 -1.59 33.73 8.91
N ASP A 12 -0.50 34.49 9.13
CA ASP A 12 -0.51 35.95 9.06
C ASP A 12 -0.76 36.49 7.64
N GLU A 13 -0.30 35.79 6.60
CA GLU A 13 -0.53 36.18 5.19
C GLU A 13 -1.96 35.89 4.74
N GLU A 14 -2.55 34.77 5.16
CA GLU A 14 -3.95 34.42 4.91
C GLU A 14 -4.89 35.41 5.62
N ASP A 15 -4.57 35.76 6.87
CA ASP A 15 -5.29 36.76 7.66
C ASP A 15 -5.21 38.18 7.05
N LEU A 16 -4.12 38.51 6.36
CA LEU A 16 -3.94 39.77 5.66
C LEU A 16 -4.73 39.81 4.35
N GLN A 17 -4.79 38.69 3.64
CA GLN A 17 -5.55 38.52 2.41
C GLN A 17 -7.06 38.60 2.70
N ASP A 18 -7.54 37.91 3.73
CA ASP A 18 -8.95 37.95 4.16
C ASP A 18 -9.38 39.37 4.56
N LYS A 19 -8.52 40.08 5.32
CA LYS A 19 -8.76 41.49 5.68
C LYS A 19 -8.77 42.41 4.47
N TRP A 20 -8.01 42.10 3.42
CA TRP A 20 -7.98 42.88 2.19
C TRP A 20 -9.24 42.62 1.34
N GLU A 21 -9.69 41.37 1.24
CA GLU A 21 -10.91 40.98 0.53
C GLU A 21 -12.17 41.56 1.21
N GLU A 22 -12.24 41.51 2.55
CA GLU A 22 -13.30 42.18 3.30
C GLU A 22 -13.33 43.70 3.04
N GLN A 23 -12.16 44.33 2.85
CA GLN A 23 -12.08 45.75 2.52
C GLN A 23 -12.56 46.07 1.10
N GLN A 24 -12.32 45.19 0.12
CA GLN A 24 -12.84 45.35 -1.23
C GLN A 24 -14.36 45.16 -1.28
N ILE A 25 -14.89 44.15 -0.58
CA ILE A 25 -16.33 43.93 -0.46
C ILE A 25 -16.98 45.13 0.25
N ARG A 26 -16.40 45.67 1.33
CA ARG A 26 -16.91 46.88 1.99
C ARG A 26 -16.87 48.12 1.09
N LYS A 27 -15.88 48.26 0.19
CA LYS A 27 -15.83 49.36 -0.79
C LYS A 27 -16.93 49.21 -1.85
N ALA A 28 -17.17 48.01 -2.36
CA ALA A 28 -18.23 47.74 -3.34
C ALA A 28 -19.63 47.90 -2.73
N VAL A 29 -19.84 47.41 -1.50
CA VAL A 29 -21.10 47.56 -0.75
C VAL A 29 -21.37 49.03 -0.38
N LYS A 30 -20.34 49.82 -0.07
CA LYS A 30 -20.49 51.28 0.09
C LYS A 30 -20.85 52.00 -1.21
N TYR A 31 -20.44 51.48 -2.37
CA TYR A 31 -20.82 52.02 -3.67
C TYR A 31 -22.27 51.70 -4.04
N GLN A 32 -22.80 50.54 -3.63
CA GLN A 32 -24.22 50.20 -3.79
C GLN A 32 -25.13 50.86 -2.74
N LYS A 33 -24.66 51.04 -1.49
CA LYS A 33 -25.41 51.72 -0.43
C LYS A 33 -25.35 53.26 -0.52
N GLY A 34 -24.47 53.82 -1.35
CA GLY A 34 -24.37 55.26 -1.62
C GLY A 34 -25.34 55.80 -2.69
N MET A 35 -26.24 54.96 -3.23
CA MET A 35 -27.27 55.41 -4.17
C MET A 35 -28.68 55.54 -3.56
N ASP A 36 -28.89 55.08 -2.32
CA ASP A 36 -30.14 55.28 -1.56
C ASP A 36 -29.76 55.68 -0.11
N GLU A 37 -30.20 56.85 0.34
CA GLU A 37 -29.90 57.50 1.63
C GLU A 37 -28.58 58.31 1.72
N ASP A 38 -28.58 59.53 1.16
CA ASP A 38 -28.20 60.72 1.94
C ASP A 38 -28.61 62.01 1.22
N LEU A 39 -29.69 62.62 1.72
CA LEU A 39 -30.02 64.03 1.55
C LEU A 39 -29.30 64.79 2.67
N PRO A 40 -28.30 65.65 2.40
CA PRO A 40 -27.73 66.51 3.44
C PRO A 40 -28.69 67.66 3.76
N GLN A 41 -29.28 67.63 4.96
CA GLN A 41 -29.86 68.81 5.62
C GLN A 41 -28.75 69.81 5.94
N VAL A 42 -28.60 70.84 5.11
CA VAL A 42 -27.77 72.01 5.42
C VAL A 42 -28.56 72.94 6.34
N ARG A 43 -28.13 73.09 7.60
CA ARG A 43 -28.55 74.22 8.46
C ARG A 43 -27.84 75.50 7.99
N ILE A 44 -28.61 76.45 7.49
CA ILE A 44 -28.16 77.75 6.98
C ILE A 44 -28.19 78.78 8.14
N PRO A 45 -27.16 79.65 8.32
CA PRO A 45 -27.19 80.75 9.30
C PRO A 45 -28.15 81.87 8.85
N PRO A 46 -28.70 82.70 9.77
CA PRO A 46 -29.68 83.71 9.40
C PRO A 46 -28.99 84.84 8.63
N LYS A 47 -29.30 84.94 7.33
CA LYS A 47 -28.92 86.10 6.50
C LYS A 47 -30.15 86.95 6.20
N SER A 48 -29.90 88.24 6.32
CA SER A 48 -30.78 89.39 6.22
C SER A 48 -31.66 89.43 4.97
N LYS A 49 -32.83 90.06 5.15
CA LYS A 49 -33.82 90.42 4.12
C LYS A 49 -33.12 91.02 2.89
N LYS A 50 -33.24 90.36 1.74
CA LYS A 50 -33.01 90.95 0.41
C LYS A 50 -34.22 90.66 -0.47
N SER A 51 -34.55 91.67 -1.26
CA SER A 51 -35.75 91.88 -2.07
C SER A 51 -36.08 90.74 -3.03
N VAL A 52 -37.38 90.51 -3.22
CA VAL A 52 -37.95 89.70 -4.29
C VAL A 52 -37.65 90.36 -5.64
N GLU A 53 -36.85 89.71 -6.46
CA GLU A 53 -36.67 89.99 -7.90
C GLU A 53 -37.34 88.88 -8.74
N PRO A 54 -37.69 89.16 -10.00
CA PRO A 54 -38.83 88.52 -10.69
C PRO A 54 -38.59 87.06 -11.05
N ARG A 55 -39.68 86.27 -11.09
CA ARG A 55 -39.71 84.92 -11.66
C ARG A 55 -39.17 84.96 -13.09
N ILE A 56 -37.99 84.38 -13.30
CA ILE A 56 -37.50 84.05 -14.64
C ILE A 56 -38.43 82.96 -15.18
N SER A 57 -39.23 83.29 -16.19
CA SER A 57 -40.03 82.31 -16.93
C SER A 57 -39.08 81.29 -17.56
N LEU A 58 -39.22 80.01 -17.23
CA LEU A 58 -38.54 78.95 -17.96
C LEU A 58 -38.93 79.06 -19.44
N PRO A 59 -37.97 78.96 -20.38
CA PRO A 59 -38.26 79.06 -21.80
C PRO A 59 -39.29 78.00 -22.21
N PRO A 60 -40.21 78.30 -23.15
CA PRO A 60 -41.24 77.37 -23.56
C PRO A 60 -40.57 76.15 -24.21
N VAL A 61 -40.65 75.01 -23.53
CA VAL A 61 -40.19 73.73 -24.08
C VAL A 61 -41.18 73.31 -25.15
N THR A 62 -40.74 73.27 -26.40
CA THR A 62 -41.58 72.79 -27.50
C THR A 62 -41.60 71.26 -27.53
N ALA A 63 -42.64 70.67 -28.14
CA ALA A 63 -42.70 69.21 -28.31
C ALA A 63 -41.49 68.64 -29.09
N GLU A 64 -40.89 69.45 -29.97
CA GLU A 64 -39.68 69.10 -30.72
C GLU A 64 -38.44 69.00 -29.82
N ASP A 65 -38.30 69.88 -28.82
CA ASP A 65 -37.21 69.82 -27.85
C ASP A 65 -37.28 68.56 -26.98
N ILE A 66 -38.49 68.14 -26.60
CA ILE A 66 -38.72 66.89 -25.88
C ILE A 66 -38.37 65.70 -26.76
N LYS A 67 -38.83 65.70 -28.02
CA LYS A 67 -38.51 64.65 -29.00
C LYS A 67 -37.01 64.53 -29.24
N LYS A 68 -36.29 65.64 -29.36
CA LYS A 68 -34.82 65.67 -29.51
C LYS A 68 -34.10 65.14 -28.27
N LYS A 69 -34.54 65.52 -27.06
CA LYS A 69 -34.00 64.99 -25.80
C LYS A 69 -34.26 63.50 -25.63
N LEU A 70 -35.43 63.00 -26.05
CA LEU A 70 -35.74 61.58 -26.04
C LEU A 70 -34.90 60.81 -27.05
N ALA A 71 -34.74 61.33 -28.26
CA ALA A 71 -33.90 60.72 -29.29
C ALA A 71 -32.42 60.67 -28.88
N SER A 72 -31.89 61.73 -28.25
CA SER A 72 -30.51 61.73 -27.75
C SER A 72 -30.30 60.76 -26.59
N ARG A 73 -31.25 60.68 -25.65
CA ARG A 73 -31.23 59.69 -24.56
C ARG A 73 -31.31 58.26 -25.10
N LEU A 74 -32.17 58.00 -26.07
CA LEU A 74 -32.30 56.69 -26.71
C LEU A 74 -31.01 56.30 -27.44
N SER A 75 -30.38 57.24 -28.16
CA SER A 75 -29.09 57.01 -28.81
C SER A 75 -27.98 56.70 -27.80
N SER A 76 -27.91 57.46 -26.71
CA SER A 76 -26.95 57.22 -25.62
C SER A 76 -27.20 55.87 -24.95
N PHE A 77 -28.46 55.50 -24.70
CA PHE A 77 -28.81 54.19 -24.15
C PHE A 77 -28.41 53.06 -25.10
N HIS A 78 -28.67 53.18 -26.40
CA HIS A 78 -28.24 52.19 -27.39
C HIS A 78 -26.71 52.06 -27.47
N GLU A 79 -25.98 53.16 -27.31
CA GLU A 79 -24.52 53.14 -27.29
C GLU A 79 -23.97 52.42 -26.05
N VAL A 80 -24.52 52.71 -24.87
CA VAL A 80 -24.19 52.00 -23.63
C VAL A 80 -24.57 50.52 -23.73
N HIS A 81 -25.73 50.21 -24.29
CA HIS A 81 -26.16 48.82 -24.49
C HIS A 81 -25.21 48.06 -25.43
N ARG A 82 -24.82 48.68 -26.56
CA ARG A 82 -23.82 48.09 -27.47
C ARG A 82 -22.48 47.88 -26.76
N ALA A 83 -22.05 48.83 -25.94
CA ALA A 83 -20.82 48.71 -25.17
C ALA A 83 -20.89 47.53 -24.18
N HIS A 84 -21.98 47.39 -23.42
CA HIS A 84 -22.16 46.26 -22.50
C HIS A 84 -22.28 44.90 -23.22
N VAL A 85 -22.91 44.86 -24.40
CA VAL A 85 -22.97 43.62 -25.19
C VAL A 85 -21.56 43.21 -25.65
N ALA A 86 -20.78 44.16 -26.17
CA ALA A 86 -19.40 43.90 -26.57
C ALA A 86 -18.51 43.51 -25.39
N GLU A 87 -18.69 44.14 -24.23
CA GLU A 87 -17.98 43.81 -23.00
C GLU A 87 -18.33 42.41 -22.49
N ARG A 88 -19.61 42.04 -22.54
CA ARG A 88 -20.07 40.68 -22.19
C ARG A 88 -19.50 39.64 -23.16
N GLU A 89 -19.50 39.91 -24.46
CA GLU A 89 -18.91 39.01 -25.46
C GLU A 89 -17.41 38.82 -25.20
N LYS A 90 -16.71 39.89 -24.84
CA LYS A 90 -15.31 39.81 -24.40
C LYS A 90 -15.15 38.93 -23.16
N TYR A 91 -15.96 39.13 -22.12
CA TYR A 91 -15.89 38.29 -20.92
C TYR A 91 -16.17 36.81 -21.20
N VAL A 92 -17.12 36.51 -22.08
CA VAL A 92 -17.40 35.13 -22.49
C VAL A 92 -16.19 34.53 -23.19
N SER A 93 -15.57 35.26 -24.12
CA SER A 93 -14.36 34.80 -24.81
C SER A 93 -13.17 34.61 -23.85
N ASP A 94 -12.98 35.53 -22.91
CA ASP A 94 -11.91 35.45 -21.90
C ASP A 94 -12.13 34.24 -20.98
N LEU A 95 -13.38 33.96 -20.62
CA LEU A 95 -13.75 32.80 -19.80
C LEU A 95 -13.51 31.48 -20.53
N ASP A 96 -13.87 31.38 -21.82
CA ASP A 96 -13.62 30.19 -22.63
C ASP A 96 -12.12 29.95 -22.85
N SER A 97 -11.34 31.02 -23.06
CA SER A 97 -9.87 30.97 -23.10
C SER A 97 -9.30 30.44 -21.78
N ALA A 98 -9.74 30.99 -20.65
CA ALA A 98 -9.29 30.59 -19.32
C ALA A 98 -9.59 29.10 -19.04
N LYS A 99 -10.79 28.62 -19.37
CA LYS A 99 -11.15 27.18 -19.26
C LYS A 99 -10.22 26.31 -20.09
N THR A 100 -9.98 26.69 -21.34
CA THR A 100 -9.10 25.94 -22.25
C THR A 100 -7.66 25.91 -21.73
N THR A 101 -7.17 27.00 -21.14
CA THR A 101 -5.84 27.02 -20.52
C THR A 101 -5.76 26.16 -19.27
N LEU A 102 -6.81 26.12 -18.46
CA LEU A 102 -6.88 25.30 -17.26
C LEU A 102 -6.86 23.80 -17.61
N GLU A 103 -7.69 23.37 -18.57
CA GLU A 103 -7.68 21.99 -19.06
C GLU A 103 -6.30 21.58 -19.60
N LYS A 104 -5.62 22.46 -20.35
CA LYS A 104 -4.26 22.19 -20.85
C LYS A 104 -3.22 22.07 -19.73
N LEU A 105 -3.37 22.84 -18.66
CA LEU A 105 -2.48 22.79 -17.51
C LEU A 105 -2.72 21.53 -16.67
N GLU A 106 -3.98 21.13 -16.46
CA GLU A 106 -4.32 19.86 -15.78
C GLU A 106 -3.87 18.64 -16.59
N MET A 107 -3.97 18.71 -17.93
CA MET A 107 -3.46 17.68 -18.82
C MET A 107 -1.95 17.77 -19.05
N SER A 108 -1.26 18.74 -18.45
CA SER A 108 0.19 18.81 -18.57
C SER A 108 0.84 17.57 -17.95
N SER A 109 1.85 17.05 -18.64
CA SER A 109 2.59 15.85 -18.20
C SER A 109 3.10 15.97 -16.76
N SER A 110 3.42 17.18 -16.29
CA SER A 110 3.96 17.43 -14.96
C SER A 110 2.97 17.16 -13.84
N GLU A 111 1.70 17.57 -13.98
CA GLU A 111 0.66 17.33 -12.96
C GLU A 111 0.36 15.83 -12.83
N GLN A 112 0.23 15.13 -13.95
CA GLN A 112 0.01 13.68 -13.98
C GLN A 112 1.18 12.91 -13.36
N THR A 113 2.40 13.35 -13.64
CA THR A 113 3.63 12.77 -13.07
C THR A 113 3.69 12.99 -11.56
N TYR A 114 3.42 14.22 -11.10
CA TYR A 114 3.37 14.54 -9.68
C TYR A 114 2.32 13.71 -8.94
N LYS A 115 1.11 13.62 -9.50
CA LYS A 115 0.02 12.82 -8.94
C LYS A 115 0.41 11.34 -8.81
N PHE A 116 0.98 10.76 -9.87
CA PHE A 116 1.45 9.37 -9.84
C PHE A 116 2.48 9.14 -8.73
N PHE A 117 3.53 9.96 -8.65
CA PHE A 117 4.57 9.76 -7.63
C PHE A 117 4.07 10.02 -6.21
N LYS A 118 3.13 10.95 -6.03
CA LYS A 118 2.47 11.16 -4.74
C LYS A 118 1.67 9.93 -4.33
N GLU A 119 0.86 9.38 -5.24
CA GLU A 119 0.09 8.16 -5.00
C GLU A 119 1.01 6.96 -4.73
N MET A 120 2.07 6.78 -5.51
CA MET A 120 3.02 5.69 -5.36
C MET A 120 3.80 5.79 -4.03
N LYS A 121 4.21 6.99 -3.64
CA LYS A 121 4.84 7.25 -2.34
C LYS A 121 3.91 6.86 -1.21
N THR A 122 2.68 7.36 -1.22
CA THR A 122 1.68 7.02 -0.19
C THR A 122 1.39 5.52 -0.16
N TYR A 123 1.32 4.86 -1.32
CA TYR A 123 1.17 3.42 -1.39
C TYR A 123 2.32 2.67 -0.73
N VAL A 124 3.58 3.02 -1.04
CA VAL A 124 4.76 2.35 -0.46
C VAL A 124 4.86 2.61 1.04
N GLU A 125 4.58 3.83 1.51
CA GLU A 125 4.55 4.17 2.94
C GLU A 125 3.51 3.31 3.68
N ASN A 126 2.28 3.27 3.18
CA ASN A 126 1.20 2.45 3.75
C ASN A 126 1.54 0.95 3.73
N PHE A 127 2.15 0.47 2.64
CA PHE A 127 2.57 -0.92 2.51
C PHE A 127 3.63 -1.29 3.56
N VAL A 128 4.66 -0.45 3.71
CA VAL A 128 5.74 -0.66 4.69
C VAL A 128 5.19 -0.63 6.11
N ASP A 129 4.31 0.33 6.43
CA ASP A 129 3.67 0.42 7.75
C ASP A 129 2.82 -0.82 8.05
N CYS A 130 2.01 -1.26 7.09
CA CYS A 130 1.20 -2.49 7.19
C CYS A 130 2.09 -3.71 7.48
N VAL A 131 3.14 -3.90 6.68
CA VAL A 131 4.05 -5.05 6.85
C VAL A 131 4.80 -4.99 8.19
N ASN A 132 5.21 -3.79 8.62
CA ASN A 132 5.87 -3.59 9.91
C ASN A 132 4.94 -3.90 11.09
N GLU A 133 3.64 -3.62 10.98
CA GLU A 133 2.67 -3.98 12.01
C GLU A 133 2.51 -5.51 12.12
N LYS A 134 2.51 -6.22 10.98
CA LYS A 134 2.33 -7.67 10.95
C LYS A 134 3.60 -8.47 11.24
N ILE A 135 4.80 -7.88 11.11
CA ILE A 135 6.08 -8.61 11.20
C ILE A 135 6.27 -9.36 12.52
N ALA A 136 5.83 -8.78 13.64
CA ALA A 136 5.95 -9.41 14.96
C ALA A 136 5.09 -10.67 15.06
N GLN A 137 3.90 -10.66 14.45
CA GLN A 137 3.00 -11.81 14.42
C GLN A 137 3.55 -12.92 13.51
N ILE A 138 4.10 -12.55 12.35
CA ILE A 138 4.75 -13.48 11.41
C ILE A 138 5.93 -14.18 12.10
N ASN A 139 6.84 -13.40 12.70
CA ASN A 139 8.00 -13.94 13.43
C ASN A 139 7.59 -14.91 14.54
N ARG A 140 6.55 -14.57 15.31
CA ARG A 140 6.04 -15.44 16.38
C ARG A 140 5.55 -16.78 15.81
N LEU A 141 4.73 -16.76 14.78
CA LEU A 141 4.17 -17.97 14.17
C LEU A 141 5.25 -18.85 13.53
N GLU A 142 6.26 -18.24 12.90
CA GLU A 142 7.40 -18.98 12.36
C GLU A 142 8.23 -19.64 13.46
N LEU A 143 8.50 -18.94 14.56
CA LEU A 143 9.17 -19.53 15.72
C LEU A 143 8.38 -20.71 16.28
N GLU A 144 7.05 -20.55 16.46
CA GLU A 144 6.17 -21.63 16.91
C GLU A 144 6.22 -22.84 15.95
N MET A 145 6.24 -22.60 14.63
CA MET A 145 6.30 -23.67 13.63
C MET A 145 7.67 -24.38 13.62
N ILE A 146 8.76 -23.62 13.69
CA ILE A 146 10.12 -24.15 13.77
C ILE A 146 10.28 -24.99 15.04
N GLU A 147 9.81 -24.50 16.19
CA GLU A 147 9.82 -25.27 17.43
C GLU A 147 9.00 -26.56 17.31
N ASN A 148 7.87 -26.54 16.62
CA ASN A 148 7.05 -27.73 16.40
C ASN A 148 7.82 -28.78 15.57
N PHE A 149 8.49 -28.36 14.49
CA PHE A 149 9.37 -29.24 13.71
C PHE A 149 10.58 -29.74 14.51
N GLN A 150 11.22 -28.88 15.30
CA GLN A 150 12.37 -29.24 16.15
C GLN A 150 11.97 -30.27 17.21
N LYS A 151 10.85 -30.07 17.91
CA LYS A 151 10.33 -31.04 18.90
C LYS A 151 10.09 -32.41 18.28
N ARG A 152 9.55 -32.44 17.05
CA ARG A 152 9.37 -33.68 16.28
C ARG A 152 10.70 -34.35 15.96
N ALA A 153 11.65 -33.59 15.41
CA ALA A 153 12.97 -34.08 15.04
C ALA A 153 13.78 -34.58 16.24
N GLU A 154 13.74 -33.86 17.37
CA GLU A 154 14.39 -34.25 18.63
C GLU A 154 13.79 -35.54 19.20
N SER A 155 12.45 -35.68 19.19
CA SER A 155 11.79 -36.91 19.62
C SER A 155 12.25 -38.11 18.79
N LEU A 156 12.29 -37.96 17.47
CA LEU A 156 12.81 -38.98 16.55
C LEU A 156 14.28 -39.30 16.83
N ASN A 157 15.14 -38.28 16.98
CA ASN A 157 16.57 -38.49 17.20
C ASN A 157 16.84 -39.16 18.56
N LYS A 158 16.17 -38.73 19.62
CA LYS A 158 16.26 -39.33 20.95
C LYS A 158 15.85 -40.80 20.92
N ARG A 159 14.75 -41.12 20.23
CA ARG A 159 14.31 -42.50 20.03
C ARG A 159 15.40 -43.33 19.33
N ARG A 160 15.97 -42.83 18.22
CA ARG A 160 17.04 -43.53 17.50
C ARG A 160 18.27 -43.77 18.38
N GLN A 161 18.64 -42.80 19.22
CA GLN A 161 19.75 -42.94 20.18
C GLN A 161 19.45 -43.98 21.25
N ASP A 162 18.22 -43.98 21.79
CA ASP A 162 17.79 -44.97 22.78
C ASP A 162 17.76 -46.38 22.19
N ASP A 163 17.27 -46.55 20.96
CA ASP A 163 17.30 -47.84 20.24
C ASP A 163 18.74 -48.34 20.05
N LEU A 164 19.65 -47.49 19.55
CA LEU A 164 21.07 -47.85 19.39
C LEU A 164 21.74 -48.20 20.73
N ARG A 165 21.43 -47.46 21.81
CA ARG A 165 21.95 -47.75 23.15
C ARG A 165 21.46 -49.11 23.63
N ASN A 166 20.17 -49.39 23.48
CA ASN A 166 19.57 -50.66 23.91
C ASN A 166 20.16 -51.85 23.12
N GLU A 167 20.34 -51.70 21.81
CA GLU A 167 21.00 -52.71 20.96
C GLU A 167 22.47 -52.92 21.34
N SER A 168 23.20 -51.85 21.67
CA SER A 168 24.59 -51.96 22.11
C SER A 168 24.72 -52.71 23.44
N VAL A 169 23.86 -52.41 24.42
CA VAL A 169 23.82 -53.11 25.71
C VAL A 169 23.48 -54.58 25.50
N ALA A 170 22.51 -54.87 24.64
CA ALA A 170 22.13 -56.22 24.25
C ALA A 170 23.31 -57.03 23.69
N VAL A 171 24.07 -56.46 22.74
CA VAL A 171 25.23 -57.12 22.14
C VAL A 171 26.37 -57.33 23.16
N GLN A 172 26.61 -56.36 24.04
CA GLN A 172 27.62 -56.49 25.10
C GLN A 172 27.29 -57.62 26.09
N ASN A 173 26.02 -57.76 26.49
CA ASN A 173 25.58 -58.80 27.41
C ASN A 173 25.57 -60.21 26.78
N ILE A 174 25.45 -60.32 25.45
CA ILE A 174 25.68 -61.58 24.73
C ILE A 174 27.16 -61.97 24.77
N SER A 175 28.07 -60.98 24.75
CA SER A 175 29.53 -61.20 24.75
C SER A 175 30.16 -61.33 26.15
N GLY A 176 29.47 -60.95 27.23
CA GLY A 176 30.00 -60.98 28.59
C GLY A 176 28.92 -61.17 29.66
N THR A 177 29.11 -62.18 30.52
CA THR A 177 28.38 -62.50 31.77
C THR A 177 26.85 -62.35 31.76
N LYS A 178 26.17 -63.50 31.86
CA LYS A 178 24.72 -63.70 31.98
C LYS A 178 23.99 -62.58 32.75
N ASP A 179 22.97 -62.01 32.12
CA ASP A 179 21.97 -61.14 32.75
C ASP A 179 21.38 -61.80 34.00
N ALA A 180 21.67 -61.24 35.17
CA ALA A 180 21.11 -61.72 36.44
C ALA A 180 19.62 -61.35 36.60
N ASN A 181 19.11 -60.37 35.84
CA ASN A 181 17.79 -59.74 36.08
C ASN A 181 16.82 -59.75 34.88
N GLY A 182 17.16 -60.30 33.72
CA GLY A 182 16.25 -60.39 32.55
C GLY A 182 15.85 -59.04 31.90
N GLN A 183 16.33 -57.90 32.38
CA GLN A 183 16.04 -56.58 31.81
C GLN A 183 16.47 -56.44 30.34
N THR A 184 17.61 -57.03 29.98
CA THR A 184 18.14 -56.97 28.61
C THR A 184 17.27 -57.76 27.62
N THR A 185 16.62 -58.83 28.07
CA THR A 185 15.68 -59.59 27.23
C THR A 185 14.38 -58.82 26.98
N ASP A 186 13.94 -58.01 27.95
CA ASP A 186 12.74 -57.16 27.83
C ASP A 186 12.99 -55.98 26.87
N LEU A 187 14.17 -55.35 26.96
CA LEU A 187 14.57 -54.28 26.04
C LEU A 187 14.74 -54.76 24.60
N MET A 188 15.33 -55.95 24.38
CA MET A 188 15.41 -56.53 23.04
C MET A 188 14.04 -56.86 22.47
N THR A 189 13.14 -57.44 23.26
CA THR A 189 11.80 -57.81 22.78
C THR A 189 10.97 -56.58 22.40
N ASP A 190 11.09 -55.48 23.13
CA ASP A 190 10.44 -54.20 22.80
C ASP A 190 11.01 -53.59 21.49
N CYS A 191 12.33 -53.58 21.30
CA CYS A 191 12.96 -53.19 20.04
C CYS A 191 12.56 -54.09 18.86
N GLU A 192 12.45 -55.41 19.06
CA GLU A 192 12.00 -56.37 18.04
C GLU A 192 10.52 -56.20 17.68
N LEU A 193 9.68 -55.91 18.68
CA LEU A 193 8.26 -55.58 18.49
C LEU A 193 8.09 -54.32 17.64
N ARG A 194 8.88 -53.27 17.92
CA ARG A 194 8.94 -52.07 17.07
C ARG A 194 9.38 -52.40 15.65
N ARG A 195 10.48 -53.13 15.46
CA ARG A 195 10.93 -53.62 14.12
C ARG A 195 9.83 -54.39 13.38
N LYS A 196 9.06 -55.21 14.07
CA LYS A 196 7.96 -55.99 13.48
C LYS A 196 6.82 -55.07 13.01
N LYS A 197 6.47 -54.05 13.80
CA LYS A 197 5.51 -53.01 13.38
C LYS A 197 6.01 -52.25 12.15
N ARG A 198 7.30 -51.85 12.09
CA ARG A 198 7.92 -51.26 10.88
C ARG A 198 7.75 -52.12 9.64
N ARG A 199 8.10 -53.41 9.74
CA ARG A 199 7.98 -54.37 8.63
C ARG A 199 6.54 -54.50 8.15
N GLN A 200 5.57 -54.46 9.06
CA GLN A 200 4.15 -54.58 8.73
C GLN A 200 3.59 -53.33 8.04
N LYS A 201 3.85 -52.14 8.59
CA LYS A 201 3.40 -50.86 8.00
C LYS A 201 3.97 -50.63 6.59
N ARG A 202 5.23 -51.02 6.34
CA ARG A 202 5.84 -50.96 5.00
C ARG A 202 5.19 -51.92 4.01
N LYS A 203 4.89 -53.14 4.46
CA LYS A 203 4.18 -54.12 3.65
C LYS A 203 2.78 -53.61 3.27
N GLU A 204 2.14 -52.86 4.15
CA GLU A 204 0.85 -52.18 3.89
C GLU A 204 1.03 -50.98 2.92
N CYS A 205 2.14 -50.26 2.98
CA CYS A 205 2.47 -49.13 2.11
C CYS A 205 2.96 -49.54 0.70
N GLY A 206 3.36 -50.81 0.51
CA GLY A 206 3.87 -51.32 -0.76
C GLY A 206 5.33 -50.94 -1.07
N ASP A 207 6.09 -50.48 -0.07
CA ASP A 207 7.49 -50.13 -0.21
C ASP A 207 8.37 -51.39 -0.19
N SER A 208 8.84 -51.82 -1.36
CA SER A 208 9.57 -53.07 -1.55
C SER A 208 11.10 -52.94 -1.53
N ASP A 209 11.63 -51.71 -1.59
CA ASP A 209 13.08 -51.45 -1.69
C ASP A 209 13.66 -50.99 -0.35
N HIS A 210 13.37 -51.77 0.71
CA HIS A 210 13.79 -51.46 2.08
C HIS A 210 14.79 -52.51 2.59
N TYR A 211 16.02 -52.07 2.90
CA TYR A 211 17.07 -52.93 3.45
C TYR A 211 17.12 -52.88 4.98
N GLU A 212 17.45 -54.01 5.60
CA GLU A 212 17.66 -54.09 7.05
C GLU A 212 18.77 -53.12 7.48
N GLY A 213 18.45 -52.19 8.39
CA GLY A 213 19.33 -51.07 8.77
C GLY A 213 18.86 -49.69 8.30
N MET A 214 17.93 -49.61 7.34
CA MET A 214 17.29 -48.35 6.98
C MET A 214 16.22 -48.00 8.04
N SER A 215 16.59 -47.21 9.05
CA SER A 215 15.64 -46.72 10.06
C SER A 215 14.70 -45.69 9.43
N SER A 216 13.40 -46.00 9.33
CA SER A 216 12.38 -45.02 8.94
C SER A 216 11.92 -44.22 10.17
N ASP A 217 11.60 -42.95 9.96
CA ASP A 217 11.03 -42.04 10.97
C ASP A 217 9.54 -42.24 11.22
N ASP A 218 8.92 -43.23 10.57
CA ASP A 218 7.48 -43.55 10.58
C ASP A 218 6.82 -43.89 11.94
N GLU A 219 7.49 -43.68 13.07
CA GLU A 219 7.09 -44.18 14.39
C GLU A 219 7.24 -43.14 15.50
N LEU A 220 6.69 -41.94 15.32
CA LEU A 220 6.32 -41.14 16.48
C LEU A 220 5.20 -41.86 17.24
N SER A 221 5.13 -41.67 18.56
CA SER A 221 3.95 -42.13 19.32
C SER A 221 2.69 -41.56 18.66
N THR A 222 1.62 -42.33 18.60
CA THR A 222 0.36 -41.84 18.03
C THR A 222 -0.16 -40.58 18.74
N ASP A 223 0.23 -40.36 20.00
CA ASP A 223 -0.05 -39.12 20.73
C ASP A 223 0.86 -37.97 20.27
N ASP A 224 2.16 -38.21 20.09
CA ASP A 224 3.11 -37.19 19.63
C ASP A 224 2.77 -36.69 18.23
N GLU A 225 2.46 -37.60 17.30
CA GLU A 225 2.06 -37.24 15.93
C GLU A 225 0.75 -36.45 15.92
N ARG A 226 -0.24 -36.86 16.75
CA ARG A 226 -1.48 -36.09 16.93
C ARG A 226 -1.22 -34.70 17.50
N SER A 227 -0.30 -34.58 18.46
CA SER A 227 0.06 -33.29 19.08
C SER A 227 0.77 -32.36 18.09
N PHE A 228 1.71 -32.91 17.30
CA PHE A 228 2.41 -32.20 16.24
C PHE A 228 1.44 -31.69 15.18
N GLN A 229 0.54 -32.55 14.69
CA GLN A 229 -0.43 -32.18 13.68
C GLN A 229 -1.44 -31.15 14.20
N LYS A 230 -1.90 -31.29 15.45
CA LYS A 230 -2.78 -30.29 16.08
C LYS A 230 -2.12 -28.92 16.21
N ASN A 231 -0.85 -28.88 16.62
CA ASN A 231 -0.10 -27.62 16.72
C ASN A 231 0.12 -27.01 15.34
N ARG A 232 0.51 -27.82 14.35
CA ARG A 232 0.69 -27.42 12.95
C ARG A 232 -0.60 -26.81 12.38
N GLU A 233 -1.75 -27.44 12.60
CA GLU A 233 -3.06 -26.94 12.16
C GLU A 233 -3.47 -25.64 12.87
N SER A 234 -3.20 -25.53 14.18
CA SER A 234 -3.44 -24.30 14.94
C SER A 234 -2.62 -23.13 14.40
N ILE A 235 -1.33 -23.34 14.13
CA ILE A 235 -0.44 -22.32 13.56
C ILE A 235 -0.91 -21.94 12.15
N ARG A 236 -1.29 -22.91 11.32
CA ARG A 236 -1.84 -22.67 9.97
C ARG A 236 -3.18 -21.93 10.00
N ALA A 237 -4.00 -22.13 11.02
CA ALA A 237 -5.24 -21.39 11.19
C ALA A 237 -4.95 -19.93 11.57
N GLN A 238 -4.02 -19.69 12.51
CA GLN A 238 -3.58 -18.35 12.89
C GLN A 238 -2.88 -17.60 11.74
N SER A 239 -2.17 -18.31 10.86
CA SER A 239 -1.49 -17.66 9.73
C SER A 239 -2.46 -17.04 8.72
N LYS A 240 -3.66 -17.63 8.57
CA LYS A 240 -4.71 -17.11 7.69
C LYS A 240 -5.35 -15.83 8.22
N THR A 241 -5.26 -15.55 9.52
CA THR A 241 -5.85 -14.36 10.14
C THR A 241 -4.89 -13.18 10.17
N ILE A 242 -3.61 -13.35 9.79
CA ILE A 242 -2.59 -12.27 9.85
C ILE A 242 -3.02 -11.05 9.02
N PHE A 243 -3.58 -11.29 7.84
CA PHE A 243 -3.92 -10.26 6.86
C PHE A 243 -5.44 -10.10 6.66
N GLU A 244 -6.27 -10.65 7.56
CA GLU A 244 -7.75 -10.60 7.43
C GLU A 244 -8.29 -9.16 7.46
N ASP A 245 -7.60 -8.27 8.18
CA ASP A 245 -7.89 -6.85 8.31
C ASP A 245 -7.13 -5.98 7.29
N VAL A 246 -6.39 -6.58 6.37
CA VAL A 246 -5.53 -5.88 5.40
C VAL A 246 -6.16 -5.93 4.01
N HIS A 247 -6.19 -4.79 3.32
CA HIS A 247 -6.65 -4.72 1.94
C HIS A 247 -5.74 -5.52 1.01
N GLU A 248 -6.31 -6.20 0.01
CA GLU A 248 -5.59 -7.13 -0.88
C GLU A 248 -4.37 -6.49 -1.57
N ASP A 249 -4.46 -5.20 -1.91
CA ASP A 249 -3.34 -4.39 -2.46
C ASP A 249 -2.06 -4.41 -1.62
N PHE A 250 -2.13 -4.72 -0.32
CA PHE A 250 -0.98 -4.70 0.59
C PHE A 250 -0.51 -6.09 1.05
N HIS A 251 -1.14 -7.18 0.60
CA HIS A 251 -0.70 -8.53 0.97
C HIS A 251 -0.75 -9.54 -0.19
N GLN A 252 -1.48 -9.26 -1.27
CA GLN A 252 -1.46 -10.11 -2.47
C GLN A 252 -0.25 -9.72 -3.33
N ILE A 253 0.67 -10.66 -3.53
CA ILE A 253 1.93 -10.44 -4.25
C ILE A 253 1.64 -9.93 -5.67
N LYS A 254 0.69 -10.53 -6.38
CA LYS A 254 0.22 -10.04 -7.69
C LYS A 254 -0.17 -8.55 -7.69
N ASN A 255 -0.97 -8.10 -6.72
CA ASN A 255 -1.42 -6.71 -6.66
C ASN A 255 -0.26 -5.78 -6.35
N ILE A 256 0.64 -6.18 -5.44
CA ILE A 256 1.85 -5.41 -5.12
C ILE A 256 2.73 -5.25 -6.36
N LEU A 257 3.02 -6.35 -7.05
CA LEU A 257 3.82 -6.35 -8.28
C LEU A 257 3.16 -5.54 -9.41
N SER A 258 1.83 -5.46 -9.45
CA SER A 258 1.11 -4.66 -10.45
C SER A 258 1.39 -3.15 -10.29
N ARG A 259 1.53 -2.64 -9.06
CA ARG A 259 1.88 -1.23 -8.80
C ARG A 259 3.29 -0.90 -9.27
N PHE A 260 4.24 -1.80 -9.00
CA PHE A 260 5.62 -1.64 -9.48
C PHE A 260 5.74 -1.82 -10.99
N THR A 261 4.94 -2.70 -11.58
CA THR A 261 4.80 -2.82 -13.03
C THR A 261 4.28 -1.53 -13.67
N GLU A 262 3.27 -0.91 -13.06
CA GLU A 262 2.73 0.36 -13.53
C GLU A 262 3.79 1.47 -13.51
N TRP A 263 4.57 1.55 -12.42
CA TRP A 263 5.71 2.46 -12.34
C TRP A 263 6.73 2.18 -13.45
N ARG A 264 7.14 0.92 -13.59
CA ARG A 264 8.10 0.49 -14.62
C ARG A 264 7.65 0.88 -16.03
N GLY A 265 6.36 0.70 -16.34
CA GLY A 265 5.80 1.01 -17.66
C GLY A 265 5.60 2.51 -17.92
N ARG A 266 5.22 3.30 -16.91
CA ARG A 266 4.98 4.74 -17.08
C ARG A 266 6.25 5.58 -16.99
N PHE A 267 7.16 5.22 -16.09
CA PHE A 267 8.38 5.98 -15.78
C PHE A 267 9.59 5.05 -15.55
N PRO A 268 10.10 4.39 -16.61
CA PRO A 268 11.16 3.38 -16.50
C PRO A 268 12.46 3.93 -15.92
N GLU A 269 12.92 5.11 -16.36
CA GLU A 269 14.16 5.72 -15.84
C GLU A 269 14.09 5.91 -14.32
N SER A 270 13.00 6.51 -13.82
CA SER A 270 12.80 6.71 -12.39
C SER A 270 12.68 5.39 -11.61
N TYR A 271 12.12 4.35 -12.21
CA TYR A 271 12.00 3.03 -11.57
C TYR A 271 13.39 2.39 -11.39
N TYR A 272 14.24 2.41 -12.42
CA TYR A 272 15.57 1.82 -12.35
C TYR A 272 16.54 2.69 -11.50
N ASP A 273 16.45 4.02 -11.59
CA ASP A 273 17.23 4.96 -10.77
C ASP A 273 16.89 4.85 -9.27
N ALA A 274 15.65 4.48 -8.94
CA ALA A 274 15.22 4.21 -7.56
C ALA A 274 15.61 2.81 -7.07
N TYR A 275 16.29 2.00 -7.91
CA TYR A 275 16.77 0.66 -7.58
C TYR A 275 15.66 -0.28 -7.08
N ILE A 276 14.46 -0.19 -7.65
CA ILE A 276 13.28 -0.91 -7.14
C ILE A 276 13.49 -2.43 -7.17
N SER A 277 14.09 -2.98 -8.23
CA SER A 277 14.41 -4.40 -8.32
C SER A 277 15.28 -4.89 -7.15
N LEU A 278 16.17 -4.04 -6.63
CA LEU A 278 17.07 -4.39 -5.51
C LEU A 278 16.34 -4.39 -4.16
N CYS A 279 15.20 -3.73 -4.01
CA CYS A 279 14.47 -3.67 -2.75
C CYS A 279 13.20 -4.54 -2.74
N LEU A 280 12.69 -4.96 -3.91
CA LEU A 280 11.42 -5.69 -4.01
C LEU A 280 11.40 -6.99 -3.20
N HIS A 281 12.51 -7.74 -3.17
CA HIS A 281 12.61 -8.95 -2.35
C HIS A 281 12.42 -8.66 -0.85
N LYS A 282 12.84 -7.48 -0.35
CA LYS A 282 12.66 -7.09 1.05
C LYS A 282 11.21 -6.78 1.37
N LEU A 283 10.52 -6.13 0.43
CA LEU A 283 9.10 -5.81 0.52
C LEU A 283 8.23 -7.08 0.55
N LEU A 284 8.55 -8.05 -0.30
CA LEU A 284 7.79 -9.30 -0.42
C LEU A 284 8.13 -10.34 0.65
N ASN A 285 9.32 -10.27 1.26
CA ASN A 285 9.83 -11.27 2.19
C ASN A 285 8.83 -11.63 3.31
N PRO A 286 8.17 -10.69 4.01
CA PRO A 286 7.25 -11.04 5.09
C PRO A 286 6.01 -11.81 4.61
N ILE A 287 5.49 -11.47 3.43
CA ILE A 287 4.32 -12.15 2.84
C ILE A 287 4.72 -13.55 2.38
N ILE A 288 5.86 -13.69 1.69
CA ILE A 288 6.36 -14.98 1.23
C ILE A 288 6.67 -15.91 2.42
N ARG A 289 7.20 -15.38 3.52
CA ARG A 289 7.40 -16.14 4.77
C ARG A 289 6.12 -16.74 5.30
N VAL A 290 4.99 -16.05 5.22
CA VAL A 290 3.67 -16.61 5.59
C VAL A 290 3.27 -17.76 4.66
N HIS A 291 3.51 -17.64 3.35
CA HIS A 291 3.27 -18.74 2.41
C HIS A 291 4.16 -19.96 2.68
N LEU A 292 5.41 -19.73 3.09
CA LEU A 292 6.40 -20.77 3.38
C LEU A 292 6.31 -21.31 4.82
N LEU A 293 5.43 -20.77 5.66
CA LEU A 293 5.36 -21.06 7.09
C LEU A 293 5.37 -22.57 7.36
N ASP A 294 4.49 -23.29 6.67
CA ASP A 294 4.26 -24.73 6.82
C ASP A 294 5.00 -25.59 5.79
N TRP A 295 5.78 -24.96 4.92
CA TRP A 295 6.53 -25.68 3.89
C TRP A 295 7.77 -26.36 4.47
N ASN A 296 7.89 -27.65 4.19
CA ASN A 296 9.03 -28.50 4.50
C ASN A 296 9.48 -29.25 3.21
N PRO A 297 10.63 -28.88 2.61
CA PRO A 297 11.09 -29.48 1.36
C PRO A 297 11.43 -30.98 1.46
N LEU A 298 11.59 -31.53 2.67
CA LEU A 298 11.91 -32.95 2.87
C LEU A 298 10.66 -33.84 2.93
N GLU A 299 9.50 -33.25 3.26
CA GLU A 299 8.25 -33.99 3.46
C GLU A 299 7.16 -33.61 2.44
N ASP A 300 7.12 -32.35 2.02
CA ASP A 300 6.09 -31.86 1.12
C ASP A 300 6.42 -32.21 -0.34
N LYS A 301 5.39 -32.63 -1.07
CA LYS A 301 5.47 -32.92 -2.51
C LYS A 301 5.32 -31.68 -3.39
N LYS A 302 5.07 -30.52 -2.77
CA LYS A 302 4.76 -29.29 -3.49
C LYS A 302 6.05 -28.56 -3.82
N ASP A 303 6.33 -28.43 -5.10
CA ASP A 303 7.46 -27.66 -5.61
C ASP A 303 7.21 -26.15 -5.46
N LEU A 304 8.30 -25.39 -5.38
CA LEU A 304 8.23 -23.93 -5.25
C LEU A 304 7.55 -23.29 -6.46
N GLU A 305 7.76 -23.85 -7.65
CA GLU A 305 7.19 -23.40 -8.93
C GLU A 305 5.66 -23.53 -8.98
N GLU A 306 5.08 -24.41 -8.16
CA GLU A 306 3.62 -24.58 -8.03
C GLU A 306 2.99 -23.58 -7.04
N MET A 307 3.79 -22.75 -6.37
CA MET A 307 3.29 -21.74 -5.45
C MET A 307 2.92 -20.45 -6.19
N THR A 308 1.79 -19.86 -5.81
CA THR A 308 1.27 -18.65 -6.48
C THR A 308 2.26 -17.48 -6.41
N TRP A 309 2.95 -17.32 -5.28
CA TRP A 309 3.96 -16.27 -5.12
C TRP A 309 5.14 -16.41 -6.09
N TYR A 310 5.49 -17.65 -6.46
CA TYR A 310 6.57 -17.94 -7.40
C TYR A 310 6.12 -17.57 -8.80
N GLN A 311 4.93 -18.02 -9.20
CA GLN A 311 4.32 -17.73 -10.52
C GLN A 311 4.14 -16.22 -10.73
N ASP A 312 3.64 -15.50 -9.72
CA ASP A 312 3.47 -14.04 -9.78
C ASP A 312 4.83 -13.32 -9.99
N LEU A 313 5.90 -13.80 -9.33
CA LEU A 313 7.25 -13.26 -9.49
C LEU A 313 7.87 -13.63 -10.82
N GLU A 314 7.67 -14.85 -11.29
CA GLU A 314 8.14 -15.31 -12.59
C GLU A 314 7.54 -14.47 -13.72
N GLU A 315 6.22 -14.23 -13.68
CA GLU A 315 5.51 -13.36 -14.62
C GLU A 315 6.03 -11.91 -14.56
N PHE A 316 6.38 -11.42 -13.37
CA PHE A 316 6.96 -10.10 -13.20
C PHE A 316 8.38 -9.98 -13.78
N CYS A 317 9.21 -11.01 -13.58
CA CYS A 317 10.63 -11.04 -13.97
C CYS A 317 10.85 -11.31 -15.46
N TYR A 318 10.02 -12.18 -16.08
CA TYR A 318 10.29 -12.75 -17.41
C TYR A 318 9.20 -12.47 -18.44
N ARG A 319 8.48 -11.35 -18.32
CA ARG A 319 7.42 -11.01 -19.25
C ARG A 319 7.93 -10.96 -20.71
N GLU A 320 7.27 -11.71 -21.59
CA GLU A 320 7.72 -12.09 -22.95
C GLU A 320 8.05 -10.94 -23.92
N ASN A 321 7.74 -9.68 -23.59
CA ASN A 321 7.89 -8.52 -24.49
C ASN A 321 9.09 -7.61 -24.20
N GLU A 322 9.90 -7.88 -23.17
CA GLU A 322 11.04 -7.03 -22.78
C GLU A 322 12.42 -7.66 -23.05
N VAL A 323 12.47 -8.86 -23.64
CA VAL A 323 13.70 -9.68 -23.79
C VAL A 323 14.72 -9.08 -24.77
N GLU A 324 14.34 -8.13 -25.63
CA GLU A 324 15.24 -7.64 -26.68
C GLU A 324 16.04 -6.36 -26.33
N MET A 325 15.79 -5.66 -25.22
CA MET A 325 16.35 -4.30 -25.04
C MET A 325 16.71 -3.93 -23.60
N ASN A 326 17.71 -4.58 -22.98
CA ASN A 326 18.74 -3.96 -22.12
C ASN A 326 19.38 -4.98 -21.15
N ASP A 327 20.70 -5.12 -21.21
CA ASP A 327 21.54 -5.75 -20.17
C ASP A 327 21.40 -5.07 -18.79
N GLU A 328 20.74 -3.91 -18.72
CA GLU A 328 20.48 -3.14 -17.50
C GLU A 328 19.22 -3.57 -16.74
N ASN A 329 18.35 -4.42 -17.29
CA ASN A 329 17.11 -4.80 -16.62
C ASN A 329 17.40 -5.68 -15.40
N SER A 330 17.55 -5.09 -14.21
CA SER A 330 17.85 -5.83 -12.98
C SER A 330 16.67 -6.63 -12.39
N ASP A 331 15.47 -6.55 -12.99
CA ASP A 331 14.27 -7.24 -12.50
C ASP A 331 14.40 -8.77 -12.54
N HIS A 332 15.12 -9.34 -13.52
CA HIS A 332 15.36 -10.80 -13.59
C HIS A 332 16.08 -11.36 -12.35
N LYS A 333 16.72 -10.49 -11.54
CA LYS A 333 17.39 -10.87 -10.30
C LYS A 333 16.45 -10.90 -9.09
N VAL A 334 15.24 -10.36 -9.19
CA VAL A 334 14.29 -10.28 -8.07
C VAL A 334 13.93 -11.68 -7.58
N LEU A 335 13.54 -12.59 -8.48
CA LEU A 335 13.20 -13.97 -8.11
C LEU A 335 14.38 -14.67 -7.44
N SER A 336 15.58 -14.54 -8.01
CA SER A 336 16.81 -15.09 -7.42
C SER A 336 17.09 -14.51 -6.02
N ALA A 337 16.95 -13.20 -5.85
CA ALA A 337 17.11 -12.54 -4.55
C ALA A 337 16.05 -12.99 -3.52
N VAL A 338 14.81 -13.20 -3.94
CA VAL A 338 13.76 -13.76 -3.07
C VAL A 338 14.13 -15.16 -2.61
N ILE A 339 14.58 -16.02 -3.52
CA ILE A 339 15.03 -17.38 -3.19
C ILE A 339 16.20 -17.33 -2.21
N GLU A 340 17.23 -16.53 -2.52
CA GLU A 340 18.45 -16.42 -1.70
C GLU A 340 18.17 -15.86 -0.30
N LYS A 341 17.32 -14.83 -0.20
CA LYS A 341 17.09 -14.11 1.06
C LYS A 341 15.91 -14.63 1.88
N THR A 342 15.02 -15.43 1.29
CA THR A 342 13.79 -15.89 1.95
C THR A 342 13.68 -17.41 2.02
N VAL A 343 13.95 -18.11 0.92
CA VAL A 343 13.78 -19.57 0.85
C VAL A 343 14.99 -20.30 1.46
N ILE A 344 16.21 -19.94 1.04
CA ILE A 344 17.43 -20.62 1.51
C ILE A 344 17.59 -20.58 3.04
N PRO A 345 17.39 -19.45 3.74
CA PRO A 345 17.51 -19.40 5.21
C PRO A 345 16.52 -20.29 5.95
N LYS A 346 15.47 -20.77 5.27
CA LYS A 346 14.44 -21.64 5.85
C LYS A 346 14.82 -23.13 5.74
N VAL A 347 15.75 -23.46 4.86
CA VAL A 347 16.22 -24.83 4.56
C VAL A 347 17.63 -25.08 5.09
N SER A 348 18.45 -24.02 5.22
CA SER A 348 19.75 -24.06 5.89
C SER A 348 19.61 -24.08 7.41
#